data_AF-A0AAF0QG94-F1
#
_entry.id   AF-A0AAF0QG94-F1
#
_cell.length_a   1.000
_cell.length_b   1.000
_cell.length_c   1.000
_cell.angle_alpha   90.00
_cell.angle_beta   90.00
_cell.angle_gamma   90.00
#
_symmetry.space_group_name_H-M   'P 1'
#
loop_
_entity.id
_entity.type
_entity.pdbx_description
1 polymer ?
#
loop_
_entity_poly.entity_id
_entity_poly.type
_entity_poly.pdbx_seq_one_letter_code
_entity_poly.pdbx_strand_id
1 'polypeptide(L)'
;MPQSFNDVIITMQRHKEALLYMQCKDKFLLQSVVAGPCTTAKYITPEMFNKESGNYVEDCKLKVVYVPPQVPLHVRQGSLEGSSPTALVFKI
;
A
#
# COMPACT_ATOMS: atom_id res chain seq x y z
N MET A 1 -16.32 -7.14 11.83
CA MET A 1 -16.21 -7.63 13.22
C MET A 1 -15.39 -6.62 14.01
N PRO A 2 -15.79 -6.21 15.23
CA PRO A 2 -14.95 -5.36 16.07
C PRO A 2 -13.64 -6.07 16.41
N GLN A 3 -12.52 -5.36 16.45
CA GLN A 3 -11.18 -5.89 16.76
C GLN A 3 -10.62 -6.96 15.78
N SER A 4 -11.28 -7.23 14.65
CA SER A 4 -10.72 -8.08 13.60
C SER A 4 -9.70 -7.33 12.74
N PHE A 5 -8.73 -8.05 12.19
CA PHE A 5 -7.81 -7.53 11.18
C PHE A 5 -8.27 -7.90 9.77
N ASN A 6 -8.00 -7.04 8.78
CA ASN A 6 -8.23 -7.33 7.37
C ASN A 6 -7.04 -6.82 6.56
N ASP A 7 -6.58 -7.64 5.62
CA ASP A 7 -5.46 -7.30 4.75
C ASP A 7 -5.95 -6.59 3.48
N VAL A 8 -5.28 -5.48 3.15
CA VAL A 8 -5.48 -4.77 1.88
C VAL A 8 -4.17 -4.86 1.10
N ILE A 9 -4.21 -5.53 -0.05
CA ILE A 9 -3.03 -5.73 -0.90
C ILE A 9 -3.04 -4.69 -2.02
N ILE A 10 -1.99 -3.87 -2.07
CA ILE A 10 -1.77 -2.89 -3.14
C ILE A 10 -0.72 -3.46 -4.09
N THR A 11 -1.15 -3.81 -5.30
CA THR A 11 -0.25 -4.29 -6.36
C THR A 11 0.09 -3.14 -7.29
N MET A 12 1.37 -2.74 -7.30
CA MET A 12 1.85 -1.75 -8.27
C MET A 12 2.09 -2.41 -9.62
N GLN A 13 1.81 -1.69 -10.69
CA GLN A 13 2.17 -2.15 -12.04
C GLN A 13 3.70 -2.11 -12.23
N ARG A 14 4.20 -3.00 -13.09
CA ARG A 14 5.63 -3.08 -13.43
C ARG A 14 6.08 -1.77 -14.07
N HIS A 15 7.07 -1.11 -13.48
CA HIS A 15 7.72 0.02 -14.11
C HIS A 15 8.48 -0.44 -15.36
N LYS A 16 8.33 0.30 -16.48
CA LYS A 16 8.99 0.00 -17.76
C LYS A 16 10.42 0.51 -17.84
N GLU A 17 10.80 1.50 -17.03
CA GLU A 17 12.12 2.12 -17.04
C GLU A 17 12.77 2.03 -15.65
N ALA A 18 14.06 1.69 -15.62
CA ALA A 18 14.87 1.60 -14.41
C ALA A 18 15.16 3.00 -13.88
N LEU A 19 14.21 3.52 -13.12
CA LEU A 19 14.26 4.89 -12.67
C LEU A 19 15.11 4.95 -11.41
N LEU A 20 16.41 5.17 -11.64
CA LEU A 20 17.47 5.34 -10.63
C LEU A 20 17.20 6.47 -9.61
N TYR A 21 16.04 7.12 -9.64
CA TYR A 21 15.67 8.19 -8.73
C TYR A 21 14.17 8.39 -8.52
N MET A 22 13.31 7.41 -8.85
CA MET A 22 11.87 7.62 -8.68
C MET A 22 11.43 7.48 -7.23
N GLN A 23 11.37 8.63 -6.56
CA GLN A 23 10.45 8.84 -5.45
C GLN A 23 9.03 8.67 -6.03
N CYS A 24 8.38 7.54 -5.74
CA CYS A 24 6.96 7.41 -6.01
C CYS A 24 6.24 8.58 -5.32
N LYS A 25 5.62 9.45 -6.11
CA LYS A 25 4.89 10.62 -5.58
C LYS A 25 3.46 10.25 -5.19
N ASP A 26 3.08 9.00 -5.41
CA ASP A 26 1.76 8.50 -5.11
C ASP A 26 1.52 8.58 -3.61
N LYS A 27 0.27 8.89 -3.28
CA LYS A 27 -0.23 8.98 -1.92
C LYS A 27 -1.50 8.17 -1.87
N PHE A 28 -1.61 7.31 -0.87
CA PHE A 28 -2.84 6.63 -0.57
C PHE A 28 -3.52 7.34 0.61
N LEU A 29 -4.84 7.43 0.53
CA LEU A 29 -5.67 7.87 1.64
C LEU A 29 -6.54 6.69 2.03
N LEU A 30 -6.31 6.15 3.23
CA LEU A 30 -7.22 5.21 3.85
C LEU A 30 -8.22 6.02 4.67
N GLN A 31 -9.51 5.86 4.38
CA GLN A 31 -10.58 6.48 5.16
C GLN A 31 -11.39 5.42 5.87
N SER A 32 -11.66 5.63 7.15
CA SER A 32 -12.47 4.75 7.98
C SER A 32 -13.66 5.53 8.55
N VAL A 33 -14.80 4.84 8.71
CA VAL A 33 -16.02 5.40 9.29
C VAL A 33 -16.64 4.36 10.22
N VAL A 34 -17.30 4.84 11.28
CA VAL A 34 -18.06 3.95 12.16
C VAL A 34 -19.34 3.54 11.45
N ALA A 35 -19.45 2.26 11.11
CA ALA A 35 -20.67 1.71 10.54
C ALA A 35 -21.76 1.62 11.62
N GLY A 36 -22.99 2.01 11.26
CA GLY A 36 -24.15 1.86 12.12
C GLY A 36 -24.55 0.39 12.31
N PRO A 37 -25.44 0.11 13.28
CA PRO A 37 -26.01 -1.22 13.43
C PRO A 37 -26.73 -1.63 12.13
N CYS A 38 -26.48 -2.86 11.67
CA CYS A 38 -27.04 -3.42 10.45
C CYS A 38 -26.59 -2.78 9.11
N THR A 39 -25.52 -1.96 9.10
CA THR A 39 -24.95 -1.48 7.84
C THR A 39 -24.37 -2.65 7.03
N THR A 40 -25.02 -2.98 5.92
CA THR A 40 -24.49 -3.90 4.90
C THR A 40 -23.82 -3.13 3.76
N ALA A 41 -22.95 -3.78 2.98
CA ALA A 41 -22.19 -3.14 1.89
C ALA A 41 -23.04 -2.32 0.90
N LYS A 42 -24.28 -2.75 0.63
CA LYS A 42 -25.25 -2.03 -0.23
C LYS A 42 -25.71 -0.67 0.30
N TYR A 43 -25.51 -0.38 1.58
CA TYR A 43 -25.89 0.89 2.22
C TYR A 43 -24.69 1.80 2.51
N ILE A 44 -23.49 1.42 2.06
CA ILE A 44 -22.32 2.28 2.15
C ILE A 44 -22.45 3.36 1.08
N THR A 45 -22.58 4.62 1.50
CA THR A 45 -22.69 5.77 0.60
C THR A 45 -21.45 6.68 0.71
N PRO A 46 -21.12 7.46 -0.34
CA PRO A 46 -20.01 8.42 -0.27
C PRO A 46 -20.19 9.47 0.82
N GLU A 47 -21.43 9.83 1.14
CA GLU A 47 -21.76 10.83 2.17
C GLU A 47 -21.30 10.42 3.58
N MET A 48 -21.22 9.11 3.85
CA MET A 48 -20.68 8.60 5.12
C MET A 48 -19.23 9.01 5.35
N PHE A 49 -18.47 9.22 4.27
CA PHE A 49 -17.06 9.63 4.30
C PHE A 49 -16.88 11.16 4.21
N ASN A 50 -17.96 11.94 4.22
CA ASN A 50 -17.90 13.39 4.31
C ASN A 50 -17.78 13.82 5.78
N LYS A 51 -16.80 14.67 6.09
CA LYS A 51 -16.59 15.23 7.44
C LYS A 51 -17.56 16.36 7.77
N GLU A 52 -18.05 17.07 6.76
CA GLU A 52 -18.95 18.21 6.91
C GLU A 52 -20.38 17.78 7.28
N SER A 53 -20.74 16.51 7.01
CA SER A 53 -22.04 15.93 7.39
C SER A 53 -22.11 15.51 8.87
N GLY A 54 -21.10 15.83 9.68
CA GLY A 54 -21.05 15.51 11.12
C GLY A 54 -20.66 14.07 11.43
N ASN A 55 -20.28 13.28 10.42
CA ASN A 55 -19.78 11.92 10.59
C ASN A 55 -18.35 11.91 11.16
N TYR A 56 -18.06 10.93 12.02
CA TYR A 56 -16.68 10.65 12.42
C TYR A 56 -15.97 9.89 11.31
N VAL A 57 -15.06 10.57 10.62
CA VAL A 57 -14.22 10.02 9.55
C VAL A 57 -12.76 10.10 9.96
N GLU A 58 -12.09 8.95 10.04
CA GLU A 58 -10.66 8.87 10.29
C GLU A 58 -9.90 8.81 8.96
N ASP A 59 -8.87 9.64 8.82
CA ASP A 59 -8.03 9.70 7.62
C ASP A 59 -6.61 9.26 7.96
N CYS A 60 -6.12 8.25 7.25
CA CYS A 60 -4.75 7.76 7.32
C CYS A 60 -4.06 8.00 5.97
N LYS A 61 -3.16 9.00 5.93
CA LYS A 61 -2.37 9.35 4.74
C LYS A 61 -1.10 8.50 4.70
N LEU A 62 -0.97 7.72 3.64
CA LEU A 62 0.14 6.80 3.44
C LEU A 62 0.98 7.30 2.26
N LYS A 63 2.29 7.39 2.44
CA LYS A 63 3.23 7.81 1.40
C LYS A 63 3.90 6.56 0.83
N VAL A 64 3.92 6.44 -0.49
CA VAL A 64 4.64 5.35 -1.14
C VAL A 64 6.12 5.66 -1.18
N VAL A 65 6.93 4.74 -0.68
CA VAL A 65 8.40 4.83 -0.78
C VAL A 65 8.90 3.67 -1.61
N TYR A 66 9.66 3.99 -2.66
CA TYR A 66 10.38 2.99 -3.41
C TYR A 66 11.65 2.61 -2.64
N VAL A 67 11.77 1.33 -2.30
CA VAL A 67 12.98 0.78 -1.70
C VAL A 67 13.58 -0.19 -2.71
N PRO A 68 14.77 0.09 -3.26
CA PRO A 68 15.43 -0.86 -4.12
C PRO A 68 15.72 -2.14 -3.32
N PRO A 69 15.55 -3.32 -3.93
CA PRO A 69 15.82 -4.57 -3.24
C PRO A 69 17.25 -4.58 -2.73
N GLN A 70 17.41 -4.75 -1.41
CA GLN A 70 18.72 -4.91 -0.80
C GLN A 70 19.25 -6.27 -1.22
N VAL A 71 20.22 -6.28 -2.15
CA VAL A 71 20.99 -7.48 -2.45
C VAL A 71 21.78 -7.80 -1.19
N PRO A 72 21.57 -8.95 -0.52
CA PRO A 72 22.49 -9.39 0.52
C PRO A 72 23.86 -9.45 -0.13
N LEU A 73 24.82 -8.67 0.36
CA LEU A 73 26.17 -8.66 -0.20
C LEU A 73 26.68 -10.10 -0.17
N HIS A 74 26.79 -10.70 -1.34
CA HIS A 74 27.39 -12.01 -1.53
C HIS A 74 28.81 -11.89 -1.00
N VAL A 75 29.09 -12.49 0.16
CA VAL A 75 30.47 -12.85 0.49
C VAL A 75 30.97 -13.64 -0.72
N ARG A 76 31.94 -13.08 -1.44
CA ARG A 76 32.47 -13.72 -2.64
C ARG A 76 33.13 -15.04 -2.25
N GLN A 77 32.43 -16.14 -2.46
CA GLN A 77 33.05 -17.42 -2.81
C GLN A 77 32.41 -17.81 -4.15
N GLY A 78 33.22 -17.81 -5.21
CA GLY A 78 32.74 -17.72 -6.59
C GLY A 78 31.95 -18.92 -7.08
N SER A 79 30.98 -18.66 -7.96
CA SER A 79 30.72 -19.44 -9.17
C SER A 79 29.77 -18.64 -10.08
N LEU A 80 30.11 -18.58 -11.37
CA LEU A 80 29.27 -18.07 -12.44
C LEU A 80 28.04 -18.98 -12.56
N GLU A 81 26.84 -18.39 -12.64
CA GLU A 81 25.67 -18.85 -13.43
C GLU A 81 24.42 -18.12 -12.94
N GLY A 82 23.54 -17.78 -13.90
CA GLY A 82 22.61 -16.66 -13.84
C GLY A 82 21.52 -16.71 -12.77
N SER A 83 21.15 -15.52 -12.27
CA SER A 83 19.96 -15.38 -11.42
C SER A 83 19.19 -14.09 -11.76
N SER A 84 17.92 -14.32 -12.08
CA SER A 84 16.84 -13.43 -12.54
C SER A 84 16.64 -12.17 -11.66
N PRO A 85 16.23 -11.01 -12.23
CA PRO A 85 16.23 -9.75 -11.50
C PRO A 85 15.10 -9.67 -10.46
N THR A 86 15.53 -9.70 -9.20
CA THR A 86 15.11 -8.85 -8.07
C THR A 86 13.62 -8.45 -8.00
N ALA A 87 12.89 -9.14 -7.12
CA ALA A 87 11.54 -8.75 -6.72
C ALA A 87 11.54 -7.38 -6.02
N LEU A 88 10.66 -6.49 -6.46
CA LEU A 88 10.44 -5.17 -5.87
C LEU A 88 9.43 -5.31 -4.72
N VAL A 89 9.86 -4.99 -3.49
CA VAL A 89 8.99 -4.97 -2.30
C VAL A 89 8.68 -3.53 -1.95
N PHE A 90 7.40 -3.18 -1.93
CA PHE A 90 6.95 -1.86 -1.51
C PHE A 90 6.47 -1.93 -0.06
N LYS A 91 7.00 -1.06 0.81
CA LYS A 91 6.50 -0.88 2.18
C LYS A 91 5.57 0.32 2.21
N ILE A 92 4.41 0.11 2.83
CA ILE A 92 3.40 1.12 3.17
C ILE A 92 3.65 1.57 4.61
#